data_AF-A0A067KJQ4-F1
#
_entry.id   AF-A0A067KJQ4-F1
#
_cell.length_a   1.000
_cell.length_b   1.000
_cell.length_c   1.000
_cell.angle_alpha   90.00
_cell.angle_beta   90.00
_cell.angle_gamma   90.00
#
_symmetry.space_group_name_H-M   'P 1'
#
loop_
_entity.id
_entity.type
_entity.pdbx_description
1 polymer ?
#
loop_
_entity_poly.entity_id
_entity_poly.type
_entity_poly.pdbx_seq_one_letter_code
_entity_poly.pdbx_strand_id
1 'polypeptide(L)'
;MGAVSEFLCRLYTVAIVFLSLLVLEAVILFRSVTGTVANSDKRVISTTEYLKLIEEKNPAILYTEKLRQQSEVECAVCLSEFLVGESVRKLKCKHTFHRDCLDKWLQQYLATCPLCRTKVLPDEIVADYHRLQDQVDQYDGSDEEMIFLLSGIHGNGLHRIF
;
A
#
# COMPACT_ATOMS: atom_id res chain seq x y z
N MET A 1 -63.26 33.06 -14.92
CA MET A 1 -62.58 31.76 -15.06
C MET A 1 -61.05 31.86 -15.23
N GLY A 2 -60.48 33.02 -15.60
CA GLY A 2 -59.01 33.14 -15.82
C GLY A 2 -58.11 33.23 -14.57
N ALA A 3 -58.61 33.73 -13.44
CA ALA A 3 -57.79 33.92 -12.23
C ALA A 3 -57.36 32.59 -11.59
N VAL A 4 -58.20 31.55 -11.67
CA VAL A 4 -57.91 30.22 -11.11
C VAL A 4 -56.85 29.51 -11.93
N SER A 5 -56.92 29.59 -13.27
CA SER A 5 -55.91 29.00 -14.15
C SER A 5 -54.54 29.67 -13.99
N GLU A 6 -54.49 30.98 -13.76
CA GLU A 6 -53.24 31.70 -13.53
C GLU A 6 -52.62 31.32 -12.18
N PHE A 7 -53.44 31.22 -11.13
CA PHE A 7 -52.99 30.79 -9.81
C PHE A 7 -52.43 29.36 -9.84
N LEU A 8 -53.12 28.43 -10.52
CA LEU A 8 -52.67 27.05 -10.68
C LEU A 8 -51.37 26.96 -11.49
N CYS A 9 -51.21 27.79 -12.53
CA CYS A 9 -49.97 27.86 -13.31
C CYS A 9 -48.80 28.34 -12.44
N ARG A 10 -48.99 29.39 -11.63
CA ARG A 10 -47.96 29.89 -10.70
C ARG A 10 -47.57 28.82 -9.69
N LEU A 11 -48.54 28.17 -9.05
CA LEU A 11 -48.30 27.10 -8.09
C LEU A 11 -47.51 25.95 -8.72
N TYR A 12 -47.88 25.56 -9.95
CA TYR A 12 -47.22 24.49 -10.69
C TYR A 12 -45.76 24.84 -11.05
N THR A 13 -45.50 26.08 -11.49
CA THR A 13 -44.12 26.52 -11.79
C THR A 13 -43.24 26.55 -10.54
N VAL A 14 -43.76 27.03 -9.40
CA VAL A 14 -43.03 27.03 -8.13
C VAL A 14 -42.76 25.60 -7.66
N ALA A 15 -43.73 24.71 -7.81
CA ALA A 15 -43.56 23.29 -7.49
C ALA A 15 -42.49 22.62 -8.36
N ILE A 16 -42.48 22.86 -9.68
CA ILE A 16 -41.44 22.32 -10.58
C ILE A 16 -40.05 22.82 -10.18
N VAL A 17 -39.91 24.13 -9.94
CA VAL A 17 -38.62 24.72 -9.55
C VAL A 17 -38.13 24.10 -8.25
N PHE A 18 -39.00 23.99 -7.25
CA PHE A 18 -38.66 23.37 -5.96
C PHE A 18 -38.27 21.90 -6.11
N LEU A 19 -39.05 21.11 -6.85
CA LEU A 19 -38.73 19.70 -7.12
C LEU A 19 -37.40 19.55 -7.87
N SER A 20 -37.11 20.45 -8.82
CA SER A 20 -35.84 20.43 -9.54
C SER A 20 -34.64 20.73 -8.64
N LEU A 21 -34.78 21.67 -7.70
CA LEU A 21 -33.74 21.98 -6.72
C LEU A 21 -33.50 20.81 -5.77
N LEU A 22 -34.56 20.18 -5.26
CA LEU A 22 -34.45 18.98 -4.42
C LEU A 22 -33.77 17.81 -5.15
N VAL A 23 -34.07 17.61 -6.43
CA VAL A 23 -33.42 16.57 -7.24
C VAL A 23 -31.94 16.90 -7.45
N LEU A 24 -31.59 18.16 -7.71
CA LEU A 24 -30.19 18.57 -7.85
C LEU A 24 -29.40 18.36 -6.55
N GLU A 25 -29.95 18.73 -5.40
CA GLU A 25 -29.34 18.49 -4.08
C GLU A 25 -29.17 16.99 -3.81
N ALA A 26 -30.19 16.18 -4.08
CA ALA A 26 -30.11 14.74 -3.95
C ALA A 26 -29.03 14.12 -4.87
N VAL A 27 -28.89 14.61 -6.11
CA VAL A 27 -27.85 14.15 -7.04
C VAL A 27 -26.45 14.55 -6.55
N ILE A 28 -26.27 15.74 -6.00
CA ILE A 28 -24.99 16.20 -5.43
C ILE A 28 -24.61 15.35 -4.21
N LEU A 29 -25.55 15.11 -3.30
CA LEU A 29 -25.34 14.26 -2.13
C LEU A 29 -25.07 12.80 -2.53
N PHE A 30 -25.83 12.26 -3.48
CA PHE A 30 -25.60 10.90 -4.00
C PHE A 30 -24.21 10.80 -4.62
N ARG A 31 -23.78 11.78 -5.44
CA ARG A 31 -22.43 11.81 -6.01
C ARG A 31 -21.34 11.91 -4.95
N SER A 32 -21.55 12.67 -3.88
CA SER A 32 -20.62 12.75 -2.76
C SER A 32 -20.51 11.40 -2.03
N VAL A 33 -21.63 10.71 -1.79
CA VAL A 33 -21.67 9.41 -1.11
C VAL A 33 -21.13 8.30 -2.02
N THR A 34 -21.48 8.26 -3.31
CA THR A 34 -20.91 7.30 -4.25
C THR A 34 -19.45 7.58 -4.56
N GLY A 35 -19.04 8.86 -4.53
CA GLY A 35 -17.66 9.29 -4.74
C GLY A 35 -16.74 8.88 -3.59
N THR A 36 -17.26 8.81 -2.35
CA THR A 36 -16.51 8.26 -1.21
C THR A 36 -16.50 6.74 -1.19
N VAL A 37 -17.59 6.07 -1.61
CA VAL A 37 -17.64 4.60 -1.70
C VAL A 37 -16.68 4.04 -2.77
N ALA A 38 -16.51 4.72 -3.91
CA ALA A 38 -15.57 4.30 -4.95
C ALA A 38 -14.08 4.39 -4.54
N ASN A 39 -13.75 5.06 -3.43
CA ASN A 39 -12.38 5.20 -2.95
C ASN A 39 -12.05 4.27 -1.76
N SER A 40 -13.05 3.60 -1.19
CA SER A 40 -12.90 2.88 0.09
C SER A 40 -12.41 1.43 -0.04
N ASP A 41 -12.31 0.88 -1.25
CA ASP A 41 -11.98 -0.54 -1.48
C ASP A 41 -10.60 -0.76 -2.09
N LYS A 42 -9.68 0.19 -1.94
CA LYS A 42 -8.26 -0.07 -2.23
C LYS A 42 -7.69 -0.89 -1.08
N ARG A 43 -7.75 -2.22 -1.22
CA ARG A 43 -7.10 -3.19 -0.34
C ARG A 43 -5.66 -2.74 -0.11
N VAL A 44 -5.41 -2.35 1.11
CA VAL A 44 -4.15 -1.81 1.57
C VAL A 44 -3.15 -2.99 1.69
N ILE A 45 -2.02 -2.98 0.97
CA ILE A 45 -1.12 -4.15 0.80
C ILE A 45 -0.12 -4.33 1.95
N SER A 46 -0.35 -5.30 2.83
CA SER A 46 0.56 -5.56 3.97
C SER A 46 2.02 -5.83 3.56
N THR A 47 3.00 -5.56 4.44
CA THR A 47 4.42 -5.85 4.21
C THR A 47 4.69 -7.31 3.85
N THR A 48 3.95 -8.25 4.45
CA THR A 48 4.10 -9.68 4.15
C THR A 48 3.63 -10.00 2.73
N GLU A 49 2.54 -9.38 2.28
CA GLU A 49 2.02 -9.52 0.92
C GLU A 49 2.95 -8.87 -0.11
N TYR A 50 3.52 -7.70 0.22
CA TYR A 50 4.51 -7.02 -0.60
C TYR A 50 5.78 -7.87 -0.82
N LEU A 51 6.34 -8.43 0.26
CA LEU A 51 7.50 -9.32 0.19
C LEU A 51 7.20 -10.63 -0.55
N LYS A 52 5.99 -11.18 -0.36
CA LYS A 52 5.54 -12.38 -1.08
C LYS A 52 5.50 -12.12 -2.59
N LEU A 53 5.05 -10.94 -3.02
CA LEU A 53 5.04 -10.56 -4.43
C LEU A 53 6.46 -10.43 -5.01
N ILE A 54 7.41 -9.89 -4.22
CA ILE A 54 8.82 -9.84 -4.63
C ILE A 54 9.38 -11.25 -4.81
N GLU A 55 9.10 -12.15 -3.87
CA GLU A 55 9.52 -13.56 -3.95
C GLU A 55 8.94 -14.25 -5.17
N GLU A 56 7.66 -14.04 -5.47
CA GLU A 56 7.00 -14.62 -6.64
C GLU A 56 7.61 -14.10 -7.95
N LYS A 57 7.91 -12.80 -8.04
CA LYS A 57 8.43 -12.19 -9.27
C LYS A 57 9.93 -12.36 -9.47
N ASN A 58 10.70 -12.43 -8.40
CA ASN A 58 12.17 -12.51 -8.42
C ASN A 58 12.63 -13.45 -7.30
N PRO A 59 12.41 -14.77 -7.44
CA PRO A 59 12.70 -15.74 -6.39
C PRO A 59 14.17 -15.72 -5.99
N ALA A 60 14.43 -15.96 -4.72
CA ALA A 60 15.79 -16.08 -4.24
C ALA A 60 16.39 -17.43 -4.66
N ILE A 61 17.64 -17.39 -5.09
CA ILE A 61 18.41 -18.57 -5.49
C ILE A 61 19.66 -18.65 -4.61
N LEU A 62 20.19 -19.85 -4.44
CA LEU A 62 21.47 -20.02 -3.76
C LEU A 62 22.60 -19.63 -4.72
N TYR A 63 23.53 -18.83 -4.22
CA TYR A 63 24.75 -18.51 -4.92
C TYR A 63 25.62 -19.76 -5.01
N THR A 64 26.07 -20.08 -6.22
CA THR A 64 26.85 -21.29 -6.51
C THR A 64 28.09 -20.92 -7.31
N GLU A 65 29.08 -21.80 -7.34
CA GLU A 65 30.29 -21.56 -8.14
C GLU A 65 30.00 -21.37 -9.63
N LYS A 66 28.92 -21.99 -10.14
CA LYS A 66 28.46 -21.76 -11.51
C LYS A 66 27.99 -20.32 -11.73
N LEU A 67 27.28 -19.74 -10.75
CA LEU A 67 26.84 -18.35 -10.81
C LEU A 67 28.03 -17.38 -10.72
N ARG A 68 29.04 -17.69 -9.89
CA ARG A 68 30.26 -16.90 -9.78
C ARG A 68 30.97 -16.67 -11.12
N GLN A 69 30.88 -17.63 -12.04
CA GLN A 69 31.47 -17.54 -13.38
C GLN A 69 30.59 -16.75 -14.38
N GLN A 70 29.32 -16.49 -14.05
CA GLN A 70 28.30 -15.97 -14.99
C GLN A 70 27.61 -14.68 -14.51
N SER A 71 27.84 -14.26 -13.26
CA SER A 71 27.21 -13.09 -12.65
C SER A 71 28.23 -12.25 -11.89
N GLU A 72 27.74 -11.14 -11.34
CA GLU A 72 28.47 -10.32 -10.38
C GLU A 72 28.92 -11.17 -9.18
N VAL A 73 30.07 -10.80 -8.63
CA VAL A 73 30.72 -11.48 -7.49
C VAL A 73 30.54 -10.73 -6.17
N GLU A 74 29.94 -9.54 -6.21
CA GLU A 74 29.77 -8.64 -5.08
C GLU A 74 28.40 -7.99 -5.11
N CYS A 75 27.81 -7.80 -3.94
CA CYS A 75 26.54 -7.10 -3.77
C CYS A 75 26.77 -5.59 -3.72
N ALA A 76 26.30 -4.85 -4.72
CA ALA A 76 26.47 -3.39 -4.76
C ALA A 76 25.68 -2.60 -3.70
N VAL A 77 24.88 -3.27 -2.86
CA VAL A 77 24.15 -2.63 -1.75
C VAL A 77 24.95 -2.66 -0.46
N CYS A 78 25.54 -3.80 -0.11
CA CYS A 78 26.35 -3.94 1.12
C CYS A 78 27.86 -3.91 0.87
N LEU A 79 28.30 -3.92 -0.40
CA LEU A 79 29.70 -3.93 -0.82
C LEU A 79 30.48 -5.16 -0.31
N SER A 80 29.77 -6.29 -0.17
CA SER A 80 30.35 -7.57 0.25
C SER A 80 30.30 -8.58 -0.89
N GLU A 81 31.33 -9.40 -1.00
CA GLU A 81 31.37 -10.53 -1.93
C GLU A 81 30.26 -11.55 -1.65
N PHE A 82 29.77 -12.20 -2.71
CA PHE A 82 28.85 -13.32 -2.59
C PHE A 82 29.59 -14.61 -2.22
N LEU A 83 29.14 -15.27 -1.16
CA LEU A 83 29.64 -16.58 -0.74
C LEU A 83 28.74 -17.70 -1.24
N VAL A 84 29.34 -18.85 -1.54
CA VAL A 84 28.59 -20.03 -1.98
C VAL A 84 27.63 -20.47 -0.87
N GLY A 85 26.36 -20.69 -1.24
CA GLY A 85 25.28 -21.01 -0.32
C GLY A 85 24.51 -19.79 0.20
N GLU A 86 24.93 -18.56 -0.12
CA GLU A 86 24.16 -17.36 0.22
C GLU A 86 22.91 -17.22 -0.64
N SER A 87 21.86 -16.65 -0.07
CA SER A 87 20.62 -16.38 -0.78
C SER A 87 20.74 -15.06 -1.54
N VAL A 88 20.67 -15.13 -2.86
CA VAL A 88 20.77 -13.98 -3.76
C VAL A 88 19.54 -13.89 -4.65
N ARG A 89 19.19 -12.67 -5.08
CA ARG A 89 18.16 -12.43 -6.09
C ARG A 89 18.81 -11.85 -7.33
N LYS A 90 18.47 -12.42 -8.49
CA LYS A 90 18.83 -11.88 -9.80
C LYS A 90 17.61 -11.21 -10.43
N LEU A 91 17.71 -9.90 -10.65
CA LEU A 91 16.63 -9.13 -11.26
C LEU A 91 16.55 -9.39 -12.78
N LYS A 92 15.41 -9.02 -13.39
CA LYS A 92 15.22 -9.08 -14.86
C LYS A 92 16.24 -8.23 -15.65
N CYS A 93 16.73 -7.16 -15.04
CA CYS A 93 17.84 -6.35 -15.59
C CYS A 93 19.23 -7.01 -15.44
N LYS A 94 19.29 -8.25 -14.94
CA LYS A 94 20.48 -9.12 -14.76
C LYS A 94 21.43 -8.78 -13.62
N HIS A 95 21.22 -7.68 -12.90
CA HIS A 95 21.95 -7.35 -11.68
C HIS A 95 21.56 -8.30 -10.53
N THR A 96 22.54 -8.67 -9.71
CA THR A 96 22.40 -9.62 -8.60
C THR A 96 22.69 -8.95 -7.27
N PHE A 97 21.91 -9.29 -6.25
CA PHE A 97 22.05 -8.74 -4.89
C PHE A 97 21.75 -9.83 -3.86
N HIS A 98 22.21 -9.67 -2.61
CA HIS A 98 21.71 -10.51 -1.52
C HIS A 98 20.20 -10.33 -1.38
N ARG A 99 19.49 -11.41 -1.07
CA ARG A 99 18.05 -11.41 -0.86
C ARG A 99 17.64 -10.31 0.12
N ASP A 100 18.26 -10.28 1.29
CA ASP A 100 17.90 -9.35 2.36
C ASP A 100 18.25 -7.90 2.02
N CYS A 101 19.39 -7.69 1.34
CA CYS A 101 19.80 -6.36 0.89
C CYS A 101 18.81 -5.78 -0.12
N LEU A 102 18.38 -6.59 -1.09
CA LEU A 102 17.42 -6.17 -2.09
C LEU A 102 16.02 -5.99 -1.48
N ASP A 103 15.57 -6.90 -0.63
CA ASP A 103 14.25 -6.82 0.00
C ASP A 103 14.11 -5.55 0.85
N LYS A 104 15.16 -5.16 1.60
CA LYS A 104 15.19 -3.88 2.34
C LYS A 104 15.16 -2.67 1.40
N TRP A 105 15.96 -2.70 0.33
CA TRP A 105 15.98 -1.62 -0.66
C TRP A 105 14.61 -1.41 -1.33
N LEU A 106 13.93 -2.51 -1.69
CA LEU A 106 12.63 -2.44 -2.35
C LEU A 106 11.51 -1.95 -1.43
N GLN A 107 11.64 -2.13 -0.11
CA GLN A 107 10.70 -1.57 0.87
C GLN A 107 10.93 -0.07 1.08
N GLN A 108 12.17 0.39 1.11
CA GLN A 108 12.48 1.79 1.45
C GLN A 108 12.28 2.79 0.29
N TYR A 109 12.41 2.34 -0.97
CA TYR A 109 12.45 3.23 -2.14
C TYR A 109 11.41 2.85 -3.20
N LEU A 110 11.56 3.36 -4.43
CA LEU A 110 10.63 3.15 -5.57
C LEU A 110 10.60 1.70 -6.13
N ALA A 111 10.99 0.69 -5.35
CA ALA A 111 11.12 -0.70 -5.80
C ALA A 111 11.88 -0.85 -7.13
N THR A 112 13.03 -0.18 -7.24
CA THR A 112 13.87 -0.17 -8.44
C THR A 112 15.20 -0.88 -8.20
N CYS A 113 15.85 -1.33 -9.28
CA CYS A 113 17.21 -1.85 -9.22
C CYS A 113 18.18 -0.76 -8.71
N PRO A 114 19.01 -1.04 -7.67
CA PRO A 114 20.01 -0.09 -7.16
C PRO A 114 21.00 0.43 -8.21
N LEU A 115 21.32 -0.38 -9.22
CA LEU A 115 22.34 -0.06 -10.22
C LEU A 115 21.80 0.68 -11.44
N CYS A 116 20.66 0.24 -11.99
CA CYS A 116 20.14 0.75 -13.27
C CYS A 116 18.77 1.39 -13.18
N ARG A 117 18.16 1.44 -11.99
CA ARG A 117 16.83 2.03 -11.73
C ARG A 117 15.68 1.38 -12.52
N THR A 118 15.90 0.23 -13.16
CA THR A 118 14.82 -0.55 -13.78
C THR A 118 13.83 -0.96 -12.70
N LYS A 119 12.53 -0.76 -12.97
CA LYS A 119 11.45 -1.09 -12.04
C LYS A 119 11.36 -2.59 -11.79
N VAL A 120 11.25 -2.97 -10.52
CA VAL A 120 11.08 -4.37 -10.08
C VAL A 120 9.59 -4.67 -9.88
N LEU A 121 8.82 -3.71 -9.38
CA LEU A 121 7.38 -3.79 -9.19
C LEU A 121 6.64 -2.66 -9.94
N PRO A 122 5.34 -2.82 -10.22
CA PRO A 122 4.49 -1.75 -10.76
C PRO A 122 4.31 -0.60 -9.75
N ASP A 123 4.24 0.64 -10.25
CA ASP A 123 4.13 1.84 -9.42
C ASP A 123 2.90 1.85 -8.51
N GLU A 124 1.78 1.28 -8.97
CA GLU A 124 0.53 1.19 -8.19
C GLU A 124 0.74 0.42 -6.88
N ILE A 125 1.43 -0.72 -6.94
CA ILE A 125 1.69 -1.57 -5.77
C ILE A 125 2.66 -0.88 -4.81
N VAL A 126 3.67 -0.21 -5.37
CA VAL A 126 4.67 0.53 -4.58
C VAL A 126 4.01 1.71 -3.85
N ALA A 127 3.14 2.44 -4.54
CA ALA A 127 2.39 3.54 -3.94
C ALA A 127 1.42 3.05 -2.85
N ASP A 128 0.77 1.90 -3.04
CA ASP A 128 -0.10 1.30 -2.03
C ASP A 128 0.68 0.90 -0.76
N TYR A 129 1.89 0.37 -0.93
CA TYR A 129 2.77 0.00 0.17
C TYR A 129 3.32 1.21 0.95
N HIS A 130 3.76 2.27 0.26
CA HIS A 130 4.26 3.48 0.94
C HIS A 130 3.15 4.21 1.71
N ARG A 131 1.92 4.26 1.17
CA ARG A 131 0.76 4.82 1.89
C ARG A 131 0.47 4.09 3.20
N LEU A 132 0.76 2.78 3.27
CA LEU A 132 0.69 2.01 4.50
C LEU A 132 1.76 2.41 5.50
N GLN A 133 3.00 2.48 5.01
CA GLN A 133 4.13 2.74 5.88
C GLN A 133 4.00 4.12 6.54
N ASP A 134 3.56 5.13 5.79
CA ASP A 134 3.21 6.45 6.33
C ASP A 134 2.12 6.39 7.43
N GLN A 135 1.11 5.52 7.27
CA GLN A 135 0.06 5.32 8.28
C GLN A 135 0.58 4.64 9.55
N VAL A 136 1.52 3.69 9.41
CA VAL A 136 2.15 2.97 10.52
C VAL A 136 3.10 3.90 11.29
N ASP A 137 3.95 4.65 10.58
CA ASP A 137 4.91 5.59 11.18
C ASP A 137 4.19 6.73 11.93
N GLN A 138 2.98 7.09 11.51
CA GLN A 138 2.15 8.08 12.21
C GLN A 138 1.50 7.55 13.50
N TYR A 139 1.47 6.22 13.70
CA TYR A 139 0.88 5.57 14.88
C TYR A 139 1.93 5.30 16.00
N ASP A 140 3.22 5.26 15.65
CA ASP A 140 4.35 5.09 16.59
C ASP A 140 4.51 6.27 17.59
N GLY A 141 3.72 7.34 17.44
CA GLY A 141 3.72 8.50 18.34
C GLY A 141 2.84 8.39 19.60
N SER A 142 2.08 7.31 19.80
CA SER A 142 1.20 7.14 20.99
C SER A 142 1.25 5.77 21.69
N ASP A 143 2.09 4.85 21.22
CA ASP A 143 1.99 3.44 21.63
C ASP A 143 2.71 3.07 22.92
N GLU A 144 3.45 4.00 23.52
CA GLU A 144 3.93 3.82 24.89
C GLU A 144 2.77 3.75 25.90
N GLU A 145 1.65 4.39 25.60
CA GLU A 145 0.43 4.31 26.43
C GLU A 145 -0.46 3.10 26.08
N MET A 146 -0.50 2.66 24.81
CA MET A 146 -1.35 1.52 24.41
C MET A 146 -0.77 0.15 24.84
N ILE A 147 0.55 0.00 24.83
CA ILE A 147 1.23 -1.21 25.33
C ILE A 147 1.10 -1.32 26.86
N PHE A 148 1.11 -0.19 27.58
CA PHE A 148 0.91 -0.15 29.04
C PHE A 148 -0.53 -0.49 29.44
N LEU A 149 -1.50 -0.10 28.62
CA LEU A 149 -2.92 -0.45 28.84
C LEU A 149 -3.20 -1.93 28.57
N LEU A 150 -2.60 -2.53 27.54
CA LEU A 150 -2.78 -3.96 27.23
C LEU A 150 -2.13 -4.90 28.26
N SER A 151 -1.04 -4.46 28.90
CA SER A 151 -0.39 -5.20 29.99
C SER A 151 -1.14 -5.12 31.32
N GLY A 152 -1.98 -4.09 31.53
CA GLY A 152 -2.89 -4.00 32.68
C GLY A 152 -4.16 -4.86 32.56
N ILE A 153 -4.55 -5.24 31.34
CA ILE A 153 -5.79 -6.01 31.09
C ILE A 153 -5.52 -7.53 31.14
N HIS A 154 -4.30 -7.98 30.88
CA HIS A 154 -3.86 -9.35 31.14
C HIS A 154 -3.35 -9.53 32.58
N GLY A 155 -4.16 -9.11 33.55
CA GLY A 155 -3.97 -9.46 34.95
C GLY A 155 -3.95 -10.99 35.12
N ASN A 156 -2.84 -11.49 35.63
CA ASN A 156 -2.59 -12.86 36.10
C ASN A 156 -2.71 -14.01 35.07
N GLY A 157 -1.56 -14.41 34.54
CA GLY A 157 -1.40 -15.75 33.99
C GLY A 157 -0.15 -15.93 33.17
N LEU A 158 1.02 -15.96 33.83
CA LEU A 158 2.15 -16.88 33.58
C LEU A 158 3.43 -16.30 34.21
N HIS A 159 3.50 -16.45 35.54
CA HIS A 159 4.76 -16.52 36.23
C HIS A 159 5.48 -17.83 35.82
N ARG A 160 6.77 -17.71 35.50
CA ARG A 160 7.82 -18.72 35.26
C ARG A 160 8.13 -19.11 33.82
N ILE A 161 9.20 -18.51 33.30
CA ILE A 161 10.25 -19.25 32.59
C ILE A 161 11.60 -18.78 33.18
N PHE A 162 12.31 -19.71 33.83
CA PHE A 162 13.64 -19.62 34.51
C PHE A 162 13.80 -18.67 35.70
#